data_AF-A0A517L8W8-F1
#
_entry.id   AF-A0A517L8W8-F1
#
_cell.length_a   1.000
_cell.length_b   1.000
_cell.length_c   1.000
_cell.angle_alpha   90.00
_cell.angle_beta   90.00
_cell.angle_gamma   90.00
#
_symmetry.space_group_name_H-M   'P 1'
#
loop_
_entity.id
_entity.type
_entity.pdbx_description
1 polymer ?
#
loop_
_entity_poly.entity_id
_entity_poly.type
_entity_poly.pdbx_seq_one_letter_code
_entity_poly.pdbx_strand_id
1 'polypeptide(L)'
;MAPTSLHPFPNLRIPGRPNQPLHLDNKPLSLLTETPIPEKPDTSNLTPAIGTATILYNWCPASLFALLDIQNWFSFTWLLTLNQGLANESKIEIGRIRNQLTMGELGTDEQHWKVMFTFTIEPLGDDEVGGGKWISNPRESMLGDKLIEDVLEIETRATSFVGEH
;
A
#
# COMPACT_ATOMS: atom_id res chain seq x y z
N MET A 1 21.85 -13.29 -8.34
CA MET A 1 20.50 -12.91 -7.86
C MET A 1 19.89 -12.06 -8.95
N ALA A 2 18.68 -12.41 -9.43
CA ALA A 2 17.99 -11.56 -10.38
C ALA A 2 17.45 -10.34 -9.61
N PRO A 3 17.61 -9.11 -10.13
CA PRO A 3 17.06 -7.93 -9.49
C PRO A 3 15.54 -8.00 -9.50
N THR A 4 14.92 -7.57 -8.39
CA THR A 4 13.48 -7.30 -8.33
C THR A 4 13.15 -6.23 -9.36
N SER A 5 12.58 -6.64 -10.49
CA SER A 5 12.31 -5.73 -11.59
C SER A 5 10.89 -5.18 -11.48
N LEU A 6 10.77 -3.85 -11.55
CA LEU A 6 9.48 -3.20 -11.73
C LEU A 6 8.93 -3.49 -13.13
N HIS A 7 7.76 -4.09 -13.19
CA HIS A 7 7.04 -4.32 -14.44
C HIS A 7 5.95 -3.26 -14.62
N PRO A 8 5.95 -2.51 -15.73
CA PRO A 8 4.90 -1.53 -16.01
C PRO A 8 3.62 -2.22 -16.48
N PHE A 9 2.47 -1.68 -16.08
CA PHE A 9 1.14 -2.18 -16.47
C PHE A 9 0.36 -1.13 -17.28
N PRO A 10 0.84 -0.73 -18.48
CA PRO A 10 0.30 0.40 -19.24
C PRO A 10 -1.14 0.19 -19.74
N ASN A 11 -1.60 -1.05 -19.79
CA ASN A 11 -2.92 -1.44 -20.30
C ASN A 11 -3.91 -1.81 -19.18
N LEU A 12 -3.48 -1.83 -17.91
CA LEU A 12 -4.37 -2.16 -16.81
C LEU A 12 -5.34 -0.98 -16.56
N ARG A 13 -6.62 -1.29 -16.42
CA ARG A 13 -7.70 -0.30 -16.27
C ARG A 13 -8.64 -0.72 -15.15
N ILE A 14 -9.23 0.27 -14.49
CA ILE A 14 -10.38 0.03 -13.62
C ILE A 14 -11.52 -0.50 -14.50
N PRO A 15 -12.17 -1.64 -14.13
CA PRO A 15 -13.35 -2.13 -14.82
C PRO A 15 -14.42 -1.03 -14.96
N GLY A 16 -14.93 -0.82 -16.18
CA GLY A 16 -15.89 0.25 -16.48
C GLY A 16 -15.26 1.62 -16.81
N ARG A 17 -13.94 1.79 -16.73
CA ARG A 17 -13.20 3.00 -17.12
C ARG A 17 -12.03 2.71 -18.06
N PRO A 18 -12.28 2.24 -19.29
CA PRO A 18 -11.23 1.80 -20.20
C PRO A 18 -10.29 2.93 -20.66
N ASN A 19 -10.73 4.18 -20.57
CA ASN A 19 -10.01 5.33 -21.13
C ASN A 19 -8.98 5.96 -20.19
N GLN A 20 -8.85 5.47 -18.95
CA GLN A 20 -7.97 6.06 -17.93
C GLN A 20 -6.88 5.08 -17.50
N PRO A 21 -5.61 5.31 -17.90
CA PRO A 21 -4.49 4.55 -17.37
C PRO A 21 -4.37 4.68 -15.85
N LEU A 22 -4.00 3.59 -15.19
CA LEU A 22 -3.78 3.58 -13.75
C LEU A 22 -2.46 4.26 -13.40
N HIS A 23 -2.53 5.12 -12.39
CA HIS A 23 -1.37 5.77 -11.77
C HIS A 23 -1.30 5.39 -10.29
N LEU A 24 -0.08 5.30 -9.78
CA LEU A 24 0.26 5.01 -8.40
C LEU A 24 1.40 5.95 -8.01
N ASP A 25 1.23 6.68 -6.91
CA ASP A 25 2.22 7.64 -6.41
C ASP A 25 2.74 8.59 -7.51
N ASN A 26 1.80 9.21 -8.24
CA ASN A 26 2.08 10.12 -9.36
C ASN A 26 2.94 9.52 -10.49
N LYS A 27 2.91 8.19 -10.68
CA LYS A 27 3.60 7.51 -11.78
C LYS A 27 2.69 6.48 -12.44
N PRO A 28 2.87 6.16 -13.73
CA PRO A 28 2.18 5.04 -14.35
C PRO A 28 2.37 3.76 -13.54
N LEU A 29 1.29 3.01 -13.34
CA LEU A 29 1.29 1.82 -12.50
C LEU A 29 2.40 0.85 -12.92
N SER A 30 3.27 0.55 -11.96
CA SER A 30 4.32 -0.44 -12.08
C SER A 30 4.40 -1.22 -10.77
N LEU A 31 4.47 -2.54 -10.86
CA LEU A 31 4.48 -3.44 -9.71
C LEU A 31 5.75 -4.28 -9.72
N LEU A 32 6.21 -4.72 -8.55
CA LEU A 32 7.22 -5.77 -8.50
C LEU A 32 6.64 -7.07 -9.07
N THR A 33 7.35 -7.66 -10.02
CA THR A 33 7.05 -9.00 -10.52
C THR A 33 8.22 -9.89 -10.24
N GLU A 34 8.07 -10.84 -9.33
CA GLU A 34 9.05 -11.89 -9.09
C GLU A 34 8.35 -13.24 -9.02
N THR A 35 8.64 -14.05 -10.03
CA THR A 35 8.45 -15.50 -9.95
C THR A 35 9.82 -16.14 -10.09
N PRO A 36 10.41 -16.70 -9.02
CA PRO A 36 10.03 -16.65 -7.60
C PRO A 36 10.55 -15.40 -6.86
N ILE A 37 9.89 -15.03 -5.75
CA ILE A 37 10.36 -14.01 -4.80
C ILE A 37 11.70 -14.50 -4.20
N PRO A 38 12.82 -13.79 -4.40
CA PRO A 38 14.12 -14.15 -3.84
C PRO A 38 14.10 -13.95 -2.33
N GLU A 39 14.92 -14.72 -1.61
CA GLU A 39 15.08 -14.62 -0.14
C GLU A 39 15.54 -13.22 0.32
N LYS A 40 16.06 -12.39 -0.60
CA LYS A 40 16.43 -10.98 -0.38
C LYS A 40 16.07 -10.16 -1.63
N PRO A 41 14.88 -9.57 -1.71
CA PRO A 41 14.52 -8.70 -2.82
C PRO A 41 15.45 -7.48 -2.87
N ASP A 42 15.77 -7.03 -4.08
CA ASP A 42 16.43 -5.75 -4.30
C ASP A 42 15.39 -4.64 -4.09
N THR A 43 15.38 -4.08 -2.89
CA THR A 43 14.41 -3.06 -2.48
C THR A 43 14.78 -1.65 -2.94
N SER A 44 15.81 -1.47 -3.77
CA SER A 44 16.26 -0.15 -4.23
C SER A 44 15.18 0.66 -4.97
N ASN A 45 14.21 -0.02 -5.59
CA ASN A 45 13.07 0.58 -6.27
C ASN A 45 11.74 0.42 -5.50
N LEU A 46 11.76 -0.19 -4.31
CA LEU A 46 10.58 -0.39 -3.50
C LEU A 46 10.21 0.92 -2.80
N THR A 47 8.97 1.32 -2.96
CA THR A 47 8.34 2.37 -2.17
C THR A 47 7.14 1.78 -1.44
N PRO A 48 6.61 2.44 -0.39
CA PRO A 48 5.39 2.01 0.27
C PRO A 48 4.26 1.78 -0.73
N ALA A 49 4.05 2.73 -1.65
CA ALA A 49 3.02 2.63 -2.68
C ALA A 49 3.18 1.41 -3.58
N ILE A 50 4.38 1.17 -4.11
CA ILE A 50 4.68 0.03 -4.98
C ILE A 50 4.44 -1.28 -4.23
N GLY A 51 4.94 -1.41 -3.00
CA GLY A 51 4.78 -2.61 -2.20
C GLY A 51 3.33 -2.89 -1.85
N THR A 52 2.58 -1.88 -1.37
CA THR A 52 1.14 -1.98 -1.11
C THR A 52 0.39 -2.45 -2.36
N ALA A 53 0.67 -1.84 -3.52
CA ALA A 53 -0.01 -2.19 -4.75
C ALA A 53 0.35 -3.61 -5.22
N THR A 54 1.60 -4.03 -5.07
CA THR A 54 2.07 -5.39 -5.37
C THR A 54 1.37 -6.42 -4.48
N ILE A 55 1.30 -6.19 -3.16
CA ILE A 55 0.60 -7.06 -2.21
C ILE A 55 -0.85 -7.24 -2.66
N LEU A 56 -1.59 -6.14 -2.83
CA LEU A 56 -3.00 -6.21 -3.21
C LEU A 56 -3.20 -6.90 -4.56
N TYR A 57 -2.36 -6.62 -5.55
CA TYR A 57 -2.46 -7.22 -6.87
C TYR A 57 -2.21 -8.73 -6.84
N ASN A 58 -1.18 -9.19 -6.13
CA ASN A 58 -0.83 -10.60 -6.05
C ASN A 58 -1.86 -11.41 -5.28
N TRP A 59 -2.47 -10.84 -4.22
CA TRP A 59 -3.49 -11.52 -3.43
C TRP A 59 -4.86 -11.52 -4.14
N CYS A 60 -5.33 -10.35 -4.58
CA CYS A 60 -6.61 -10.22 -5.28
C CYS A 60 -6.60 -8.94 -6.13
N PRO A 61 -6.41 -9.02 -7.47
CA PRO A 61 -6.31 -7.84 -8.33
C PRO A 61 -7.46 -6.84 -8.19
N ALA A 62 -8.67 -7.30 -7.88
CA ALA A 62 -9.82 -6.43 -7.63
C ALA A 62 -9.63 -5.51 -6.42
N SER A 63 -8.84 -5.92 -5.42
CA SER A 63 -8.50 -5.12 -4.25
C SER A 63 -7.62 -3.93 -4.61
N LEU A 64 -6.65 -4.11 -5.51
CA LEU A 64 -5.88 -2.98 -6.05
C LEU A 64 -6.79 -1.98 -6.77
N PHE A 65 -7.73 -2.45 -7.57
CA PHE A 65 -8.67 -1.56 -8.26
C PHE A 65 -9.55 -0.78 -7.29
N ALA A 66 -10.06 -1.41 -6.23
CA ALA A 66 -10.85 -0.73 -5.20
C ALA A 66 -10.01 0.29 -4.40
N LEU A 67 -8.74 0.00 -4.15
CA LEU A 67 -7.82 0.96 -3.53
C LEU A 67 -7.63 2.20 -4.42
N LEU A 68 -7.35 2.02 -5.72
CA LEU A 68 -7.01 3.10 -6.66
C LEU A 68 -8.24 3.88 -7.16
N ASP A 69 -9.43 3.28 -7.14
CA ASP A 69 -10.66 3.91 -7.61
C ASP A 69 -11.33 4.77 -6.51
N ILE A 70 -10.67 5.87 -6.16
CA ILE A 70 -11.10 6.84 -5.13
C ILE A 70 -12.50 7.42 -5.44
N GLN A 71 -12.88 7.48 -6.71
CA GLN A 71 -14.15 8.07 -7.13
C GLN A 71 -15.36 7.16 -6.87
N ASN A 72 -15.23 5.85 -7.08
CA ASN A 72 -16.34 4.92 -6.82
C ASN A 72 -16.30 4.35 -5.40
N TRP A 73 -15.11 4.24 -4.81
CA TRP A 73 -14.93 3.68 -3.48
C TRP A 73 -14.64 4.80 -2.50
N PHE A 74 -15.62 5.15 -1.67
CA PHE A 74 -15.39 6.09 -0.58
C PHE A 74 -14.32 5.57 0.39
N SER A 75 -14.40 4.28 0.72
CA SER A 75 -13.45 3.59 1.57
C SER A 75 -13.15 2.19 1.03
N PHE A 76 -11.99 1.69 1.41
CA PHE A 76 -11.50 0.35 1.12
C PHE A 76 -10.77 -0.17 2.35
N THR A 77 -10.96 -1.44 2.67
CA THR A 77 -10.19 -2.14 3.71
C THR A 77 -9.90 -3.55 3.23
N TRP A 78 -8.65 -3.96 3.34
CA TRP A 78 -8.19 -5.31 3.10
C TRP A 78 -7.45 -5.80 4.33
N LEU A 79 -7.78 -7.02 4.76
CA LEU A 79 -7.27 -7.63 5.97
C LEU A 79 -6.70 -9.00 5.64
N LEU A 80 -5.49 -9.28 6.12
CA LEU A 80 -4.86 -10.58 6.05
C LEU A 80 -4.55 -11.07 7.47
N THR A 81 -5.03 -12.26 7.80
CA THR A 81 -4.68 -12.95 9.04
C THR A 81 -3.63 -14.00 8.75
N LEU A 82 -2.46 -13.85 9.36
CA LEU A 82 -1.37 -14.83 9.33
C LEU A 82 -1.45 -15.72 10.56
N ASN A 83 -1.11 -17.01 10.41
CA ASN A 83 -1.11 -17.99 11.51
C ASN A 83 -2.44 -18.08 12.28
N GLN A 84 -3.57 -18.00 11.55
CA GLN A 84 -4.89 -17.96 12.16
C GLN A 84 -5.11 -19.11 13.16
N GLY A 85 -5.54 -18.78 14.38
CA GLY A 85 -5.80 -19.71 15.47
C GLY A 85 -4.56 -20.20 16.23
N LEU A 86 -3.37 -19.68 15.90
CA LEU A 86 -2.12 -20.00 16.61
C LEU A 86 -1.73 -18.89 17.58
N ALA A 87 -0.84 -19.20 18.52
CA ALA A 87 -0.37 -18.25 19.53
C ALA A 87 0.40 -17.04 18.94
N ASN A 88 0.86 -17.14 17.69
CA ASN A 88 1.54 -16.10 16.94
C ASN A 88 0.69 -15.58 15.77
N GLU A 89 -0.64 -15.60 15.91
CA GLU A 89 -1.54 -14.93 14.97
C GLU A 89 -1.18 -13.43 14.86
N SER A 90 -1.11 -12.94 13.63
CA SER A 90 -0.96 -11.51 13.34
C SER A 90 -1.94 -11.09 12.25
N LYS A 91 -2.34 -9.83 12.28
CA LYS A 91 -3.29 -9.27 11.31
C LYS A 91 -2.69 -8.04 10.66
N ILE A 92 -2.65 -8.08 9.34
CA ILE A 92 -2.19 -6.98 8.49
C ILE A 92 -3.41 -6.32 7.88
N GLU A 93 -3.46 -5.00 7.96
CA GLU A 93 -4.51 -4.21 7.33
C GLU A 93 -3.91 -3.23 6.33
N ILE A 94 -4.60 -3.08 5.19
CA ILE A 94 -4.38 -2.01 4.21
C ILE A 94 -5.74 -1.34 4.00
N GLY A 95 -5.81 -0.06 4.36
CA GLY A 95 -7.03 0.73 4.33
C GLY A 95 -6.87 2.00 3.49
N ARG A 96 -7.99 2.50 3.00
CA ARG A 96 -8.09 3.86 2.47
C ARG A 96 -9.46 4.44 2.81
N ILE A 97 -9.49 5.68 3.29
CA ILE A 97 -10.70 6.49 3.39
C ILE A 97 -10.44 7.79 2.62
N ARG A 98 -11.23 8.03 1.56
CA ARG A 98 -11.01 9.15 0.62
C ARG A 98 -9.55 9.17 0.13
N ASN A 99 -8.80 10.22 0.43
CA ASN A 99 -7.41 10.40 0.02
C ASN A 99 -6.41 10.00 1.11
N GLN A 100 -6.84 9.40 2.21
CA GLN A 100 -5.95 8.92 3.26
C GLN A 100 -5.82 7.41 3.19
N LEU A 101 -4.59 6.93 3.18
CA LEU A 101 -4.24 5.53 3.14
C LEU A 101 -3.59 5.14 4.45
N THR A 102 -3.95 3.98 4.97
CA THR A 102 -3.36 3.37 6.15
C THR A 102 -2.85 1.98 5.80
N MET A 103 -1.73 1.58 6.38
CA MET A 103 -1.30 0.19 6.35
C MET A 103 -0.48 -0.16 7.58
N GLY A 104 -0.55 -1.41 8.01
CA GLY A 104 0.24 -1.86 9.15
C GLY A 104 -0.29 -3.15 9.77
N GLU A 105 0.10 -3.36 11.03
CA GLU A 105 -0.26 -4.54 11.80
C GLU A 105 -1.17 -4.14 12.98
N LEU A 106 -2.28 -4.86 13.14
CA LEU A 106 -3.16 -4.70 14.29
C LEU A 106 -2.53 -5.34 15.54
N GLY A 107 -2.80 -4.76 16.70
CA GLY A 107 -2.50 -5.33 18.00
C GLY A 107 -3.38 -6.55 18.29
N THR A 108 -3.02 -7.30 19.33
CA THR A 108 -3.72 -8.55 19.70
C THR A 108 -5.17 -8.35 20.15
N ASP A 109 -5.55 -7.13 20.49
CA ASP A 109 -6.94 -6.79 20.85
C ASP A 109 -7.79 -6.35 19.65
N GLU A 110 -7.19 -6.23 18.46
CA GLU A 110 -7.80 -5.79 17.21
C GLU A 110 -8.44 -4.39 17.27
N GLN A 111 -8.23 -3.65 18.35
CA GLN A 111 -8.75 -2.29 18.55
C GLN A 111 -7.65 -1.24 18.42
N HIS A 112 -6.39 -1.64 18.63
CA HIS A 112 -5.24 -0.77 18.54
C HIS A 112 -4.28 -1.24 17.45
N TRP A 113 -3.57 -0.29 16.85
CA TRP A 113 -2.49 -0.60 15.93
C TRP A 113 -1.23 -0.95 16.70
N LYS A 114 -0.59 -2.05 16.34
CA LYS A 114 0.79 -2.32 16.77
C LYS A 114 1.75 -1.41 15.99
N VAL A 115 1.48 -1.24 14.71
CA VAL A 115 2.13 -0.24 13.86
C VAL A 115 1.16 0.19 12.78
N MET A 116 1.10 1.48 12.48
CA MET A 116 0.30 2.05 11.40
C MET A 116 1.12 3.11 10.68
N PHE A 117 1.23 2.97 9.37
CA PHE A 117 1.79 3.98 8.48
C PHE A 117 0.65 4.64 7.72
N THR A 118 0.57 5.96 7.81
CA THR A 118 -0.48 6.74 7.16
C THR A 118 0.11 7.61 6.07
N PHE A 119 -0.54 7.64 4.91
CA PHE A 119 -0.16 8.47 3.77
C PHE A 119 -1.37 9.30 3.32
N THR A 120 -1.13 10.56 2.97
CA THR A 120 -2.11 11.40 2.28
C THR A 120 -1.82 11.37 0.79
N ILE A 121 -2.82 11.07 -0.01
CA ILE A 121 -2.78 11.13 -1.47
C ILE A 121 -3.06 12.57 -1.88
N GLU A 122 -2.03 13.29 -2.31
CA GLU A 122 -2.16 14.64 -2.84
C GLU A 122 -2.58 14.60 -4.31
N PRO A 123 -3.73 15.20 -4.69
CA PRO A 123 -4.21 15.20 -6.06
C PRO A 123 -3.27 15.99 -6.99
N LEU A 124 -3.27 15.59 -8.26
CA LEU A 124 -2.46 16.24 -9.30
C LEU A 124 -3.28 17.34 -9.98
N GLY A 125 -3.16 18.57 -9.48
CA GLY A 125 -3.89 19.71 -10.03
C GLY A 125 -5.39 19.67 -9.77
N ASP A 126 -6.16 20.30 -10.65
CA ASP A 126 -7.62 20.43 -10.52
C ASP A 126 -8.38 19.14 -10.88
N ASP A 127 -7.70 18.13 -11.43
CA ASP A 127 -8.30 16.85 -11.77
C ASP A 127 -8.21 15.88 -10.57
N GLU A 128 -9.35 15.66 -9.91
CA GLU A 128 -9.53 14.66 -8.84
C GLU A 128 -9.41 13.20 -9.34
N VAL A 129 -8.96 12.99 -10.58
CA VAL A 129 -9.03 11.70 -11.27
C VAL A 129 -7.71 10.96 -11.23
N GLY A 130 -7.47 10.26 -10.13
CA GLY A 130 -6.55 9.10 -10.07
C GLY A 130 -5.08 9.40 -9.77
N GLY A 131 -4.53 8.68 -8.79
CA GLY A 131 -3.09 8.45 -8.65
C GLY A 131 -2.25 9.64 -8.22
N GLY A 132 -2.71 10.38 -7.22
CA GLY A 132 -1.93 11.42 -6.55
C GLY A 132 -0.64 10.91 -5.90
N LYS A 133 0.22 11.85 -5.50
CA LYS A 133 1.46 11.52 -4.78
C LYS A 133 1.14 11.10 -3.35
N TRP A 134 1.75 10.03 -2.86
CA TRP A 134 1.59 9.60 -1.48
C TRP A 134 2.58 10.36 -0.61
N ILE A 135 2.06 11.05 0.40
CA ILE A 135 2.84 11.86 1.34
C ILE A 135 2.67 11.28 2.73
N SER A 136 3.78 10.84 3.33
CA SER A 136 3.80 10.38 4.73
C SER A 136 3.10 11.37 5.67
N ASN A 137 2.19 10.85 6.50
CA ASN A 137 1.41 11.63 7.46
C ASN A 137 1.88 11.37 8.91
N PRO A 138 2.74 12.23 9.47
CA PRO A 138 3.27 12.06 10.82
C PRO A 138 2.26 12.37 11.93
N ARG A 139 1.10 12.94 11.59
CA ARG A 139 0.04 13.23 12.58
C ARG A 139 -0.76 12.01 12.98
N GLU A 140 -0.68 10.94 12.19
CA GLU A 140 -1.48 9.74 12.38
C GLU A 140 -0.65 8.46 12.37
N SER A 141 0.52 8.45 11.71
CA SER A 141 1.40 7.28 11.73
C SER A 141 1.85 6.97 13.17
N MET A 142 1.79 5.71 13.58
CA MET A 142 2.03 5.31 14.96
C MET A 142 2.79 3.98 15.09
N LEU A 143 3.52 3.84 16.20
CA LEU A 143 4.16 2.60 16.66
C LEU A 143 3.71 2.35 18.10
N GLY A 144 2.84 1.37 18.29
CA GLY A 144 2.01 1.27 19.49
C GLY A 144 1.28 2.60 19.73
N ASP A 145 1.32 3.12 20.95
CA ASP A 145 0.62 4.36 21.32
C ASP A 145 1.37 5.65 20.98
N LYS A 146 2.50 5.57 20.26
CA LYS A 146 3.36 6.74 19.96
C LYS A 146 3.28 7.12 18.50
N LEU A 147 3.10 8.41 18.23
CA LEU A 147 3.23 8.94 16.87
C LEU A 147 4.67 8.80 16.36
N ILE A 148 4.79 8.51 15.07
CA ILE A 148 6.05 8.59 14.32
C ILE A 148 6.06 9.97 13.66
N GLU A 149 6.83 10.91 14.22
CA GLU A 149 6.79 12.31 13.79
C GLU A 149 7.67 12.61 12.57
N ASP A 150 8.68 11.77 12.30
CA ASP A 150 9.60 11.94 11.17
C ASP A 150 9.05 11.27 9.90
N VAL A 151 8.89 12.06 8.84
CA VAL A 151 8.43 11.58 7.53
C VAL A 151 9.38 10.56 6.92
N LEU A 152 10.70 10.71 7.12
CA LEU A 152 11.67 9.77 6.56
C LEU A 152 11.65 8.44 7.31
N GLU A 153 11.43 8.48 8.62
CA GLU A 153 11.21 7.27 9.42
C GLU A 153 9.94 6.52 8.97
N ILE A 154 8.84 7.23 8.70
CA ILE A 154 7.62 6.61 8.16
C ILE A 154 7.91 5.93 6.84
N GLU A 155 8.47 6.64 5.86
CA GLU A 155 8.80 6.07 4.55
C GLU A 155 9.69 4.82 4.67
N THR A 156 10.74 4.91 5.50
CA THR A 156 11.70 3.82 5.68
C THR A 156 11.04 2.59 6.28
N ARG A 157 10.28 2.76 7.37
CA ARG A 157 9.61 1.65 8.05
C ARG A 157 8.48 1.07 7.23
N ALA A 158 7.70 1.91 6.55
CA ALA A 158 6.66 1.50 5.63
C ALA A 158 7.23 0.69 4.46
N THR A 159 8.37 1.11 3.91
CA THR A 159 9.09 0.38 2.85
C THR A 159 9.57 -0.98 3.35
N SER A 160 10.15 -1.04 4.56
CA SER A 160 10.54 -2.32 5.18
C SER A 160 9.32 -3.22 5.39
N PHE A 161 8.22 -2.67 5.91
CA PHE A 161 6.99 -3.40 6.16
C PHE A 161 6.44 -4.07 4.90
N VAL A 162 6.32 -3.34 3.78
CA VAL A 162 5.84 -3.92 2.51
C VAL A 162 6.89 -4.79 1.82
N GLY A 163 8.15 -4.77 2.26
CA GLY A 163 9.19 -5.68 1.78
C GLY A 163 9.23 -7.03 2.52
N GLU A 164 8.60 -7.10 3.69
CA GLU A 164 8.48 -8.31 4.51
C GLU A 164 7.23 -9.16 4.18
N HIS A 165 6.30 -8.61 3.39
CA HIS A 165 4.97 -9.18 3.10
C HIS A 165 4.66 -9.20 1.60
#